data_AF-A0A2G9SBM3-F1
#
_entry.id   AF-A0A2G9SBM3-F1
#
_cell.length_a   1.000
_cell.length_b   1.000
_cell.length_c   1.000
_cell.angle_alpha   90.00
_cell.angle_beta   90.00
_cell.angle_gamma   90.00
#
_symmetry.space_group_name_H-M   'P 1'
#
loop_
_entity.id
_entity.type
_entity.pdbx_description
1 polymer ?
#
loop_
_entity_poly.entity_id
_entity_poly.type
_entity_poly.pdbx_seq_one_letter_code
_entity_poly.pdbx_strand_id
1 'polypeptide(L)'
;YQTCSNNGLVAGIQSQYFDSVLDREWQFYCCRYSKRCSYACWLTQDYPAHYGEEVDMVLYSHGYYIRGATTTFSGVERDRQWKYIVCRLTDFDCEFENF
;
A
#
# COMPACT_ATOMS: atom_id res chain seq x y z
N TYR A 1 3.15 0.50 -9.32
CA TYR A 1 2.47 0.38 -8.02
C TYR A 1 1.62 -0.89 -8.01
N GLN A 2 1.47 -1.53 -6.85
CA GLN A 2 0.58 -2.69 -6.68
C GLN A 2 -0.59 -2.29 -5.77
N THR A 3 -1.80 -2.64 -6.17
CA THR A 3 -3.04 -2.35 -5.43
C THR A 3 -3.88 -3.61 -5.32
N CYS A 4 -4.61 -3.73 -4.22
CA CYS A 4 -5.64 -4.76 -4.11
C CYS A 4 -6.72 -4.57 -5.19
N SER A 5 -7.05 -5.66 -5.88
CA SER A 5 -8.09 -5.70 -6.91
C SER A 5 -9.48 -5.52 -6.31
N ASN A 6 -10.50 -5.24 -7.15
CA ASN A 6 -11.91 -5.19 -6.76
C ASN A 6 -12.19 -4.26 -5.55
N ASN A 7 -11.61 -3.06 -5.56
CA ASN A 7 -11.57 -2.10 -4.43
C ASN A 7 -11.22 -2.73 -3.08
N GLY A 8 -10.42 -3.78 -3.09
CA GLY A 8 -9.89 -4.37 -1.87
C GLY A 8 -9.02 -3.40 -1.09
N LEU A 9 -8.89 -3.67 0.20
CA LEU A 9 -7.96 -3.01 1.09
C LEU A 9 -6.79 -3.93 1.44
N VAL A 10 -5.65 -3.34 1.77
CA VAL A 10 -4.52 -4.08 2.33
C VAL A 10 -4.86 -4.37 3.80
N ALA A 11 -4.98 -5.64 4.15
CA ALA A 11 -5.24 -6.11 5.50
C ALA A 11 -3.98 -6.65 6.19
N GLY A 12 -2.91 -6.90 5.44
CA GLY A 12 -1.64 -7.35 5.98
C GLY A 12 -0.52 -7.26 4.95
N ILE A 13 0.72 -7.26 5.45
CA ILE A 13 1.93 -7.26 4.64
C ILE A 13 2.82 -8.36 5.19
N GLN A 14 3.35 -9.20 4.31
CA GLN A 14 4.33 -10.22 4.63
C GLN A 14 5.57 -10.02 3.76
N SER A 15 6.73 -10.36 4.32
CA SER A 15 7.96 -10.45 3.55
C SER A 15 8.63 -11.80 3.73
N GLN A 16 9.30 -12.26 2.68
CA GLN A 16 10.18 -13.41 2.72
C GLN A 16 11.54 -13.01 2.16
N TYR A 17 12.62 -13.36 2.87
CA TYR A 17 13.97 -13.18 2.37
C TYR A 17 14.30 -14.27 1.35
N PHE A 18 14.92 -13.90 0.24
CA PHE A 18 15.28 -14.79 -0.84
C PHE A 18 16.80 -14.71 -1.09
N ASP A 19 17.53 -15.71 -0.58
CA ASP A 19 18.99 -15.73 -0.56
C ASP A 19 19.63 -15.59 -1.94
N SER A 20 19.00 -16.17 -2.99
CA SER A 20 19.59 -16.19 -4.33
C SER A 20 19.74 -14.81 -4.99
N VAL A 21 18.92 -13.85 -4.57
CA VAL A 21 18.94 -12.45 -5.04
C VAL A 21 19.33 -11.46 -3.93
N LEU A 22 19.64 -11.98 -2.74
CA LEU A 22 19.96 -11.21 -1.53
C LEU A 22 18.93 -10.11 -1.22
N ASP A 23 17.66 -10.40 -1.45
CA ASP A 23 16.59 -9.42 -1.40
C ASP A 23 15.31 -10.01 -0.78
N ARG A 24 14.35 -9.16 -0.43
CA ARG A 24 13.04 -9.57 0.09
C ARG A 24 11.98 -9.49 -1.00
N GLU A 25 11.17 -10.54 -1.07
CA GLU A 25 9.90 -10.54 -1.77
C GLU A 25 8.80 -10.09 -0.81
N TRP A 26 7.92 -9.22 -1.28
CA TRP A 26 6.85 -8.61 -0.48
C TRP A 26 5.49 -9.04 -1.01
N GLN A 27 4.63 -9.49 -0.10
CA GLN A 27 3.28 -9.94 -0.41
C GLN A 27 2.26 -9.13 0.37
N PHE A 28 1.24 -8.67 -0.35
CA PHE A 28 0.14 -7.90 0.21
C PHE A 28 -1.07 -8.81 0.40
N TYR A 29 -1.54 -8.93 1.63
CA TYR A 29 -2.78 -9.62 1.92
C TYR A 29 -3.95 -8.66 1.71
N CYS A 30 -4.77 -8.98 0.70
CA CYS A 30 -5.90 -8.16 0.29
C CYS A 30 -7.21 -8.71 0.83
N CYS A 31 -8.02 -7.85 1.44
CA CYS A 31 -9.39 -8.16 1.83
C CYS A 31 -10.38 -7.33 1.02
N ARG A 32 -11.54 -7.91 0.72
CA ARG A 32 -12.64 -7.21 0.06
C ARG A 32 -13.62 -6.70 1.11
N TYR A 33 -13.93 -5.41 1.04
CA TYR A 33 -15.03 -4.85 1.82
C TYR A 33 -16.22 -4.61 0.88
N SER A 34 -17.23 -5.48 0.93
CA SER A 34 -18.27 -5.58 -0.11
C SER A 34 -19.27 -4.44 -0.12
N LYS A 35 -19.35 -3.64 0.94
CA LYS A 35 -20.39 -2.63 1.11
C LYS A 35 -19.95 -1.22 0.71
N ARG A 36 -18.68 -0.85 0.90
CA ARG A 36 -18.19 0.52 0.66
C ARG A 36 -17.18 0.58 -0.47
N CYS A 37 -17.16 1.69 -1.19
CA CYS A 37 -16.23 1.92 -2.29
C CYS A 37 -15.04 2.78 -1.86
N SER A 38 -13.90 2.53 -2.50
CA SER A 38 -12.75 3.44 -2.46
C SER A 38 -13.07 4.71 -3.24
N TYR A 39 -12.80 5.86 -2.65
CA TYR A 39 -12.77 7.13 -3.37
C TYR A 39 -11.65 8.03 -2.84
N ALA A 40 -11.39 9.14 -3.53
CA ALA A 40 -10.39 10.15 -3.13
C ALA A 40 -9.03 9.51 -2.78
N CYS A 41 -8.48 8.71 -3.70
CA CYS A 41 -7.19 8.06 -3.51
C CYS A 41 -6.03 8.99 -3.86
N TRP A 42 -4.93 8.91 -3.11
CA TRP A 42 -3.67 9.59 -3.44
C TRP A 42 -2.46 8.75 -3.01
N LEU A 43 -1.31 9.08 -3.60
CA LEU A 43 -0.04 8.50 -3.23
C LEU A 43 0.64 9.35 -2.16
N THR A 44 1.15 8.72 -1.10
CA THR A 44 1.94 9.42 -0.08
C THR A 44 3.16 10.08 -0.70
N GLN A 45 3.49 11.27 -0.21
CA GLN A 45 4.66 12.01 -0.68
C GLN A 45 5.85 11.87 0.26
N ASP A 46 5.59 11.52 1.52
CA ASP A 46 6.61 11.33 2.54
C ASP A 46 7.30 9.97 2.36
N TYR A 47 8.62 10.03 2.26
CA TYR A 47 9.56 8.93 2.32
C TYR A 47 10.88 9.51 2.84
N PRO A 48 11.76 8.71 3.44
CA PRO A 48 12.98 9.21 4.04
C PRO A 48 13.89 9.78 2.95
N ALA A 49 14.68 10.80 3.30
CA ALA A 49 15.57 11.44 2.33
C ALA A 49 16.68 10.47 1.89
N HIS A 50 17.10 9.58 2.78
CA HIS A 50 18.15 8.60 2.54
C HIS A 50 17.61 7.17 2.63
N TYR A 51 18.25 6.25 1.91
CA TYR A 51 17.97 4.82 2.03
C TYR A 51 18.50 4.29 3.37
N GLY A 52 17.87 3.25 3.92
CA GLY A 52 18.21 2.67 5.21
C GLY A 52 17.61 3.40 6.42
N GLU A 53 16.93 4.53 6.21
CA GLU A 53 16.20 5.23 7.28
C GLU A 53 14.81 4.63 7.49
N GLU A 54 14.33 4.68 8.73
CA GLU A 54 13.00 4.21 9.08
C GLU A 54 11.91 5.17 8.60
N VAL A 55 10.80 4.61 8.11
CA VAL A 55 9.57 5.35 7.85
C VAL A 55 8.64 5.20 9.03
N ASP A 56 8.22 6.33 9.60
CA ASP A 56 7.01 6.41 10.41
C ASP A 56 5.92 7.12 9.61
N MET A 57 4.76 6.47 9.49
CA MET A 57 3.61 7.02 8.78
C MET A 57 2.36 6.78 9.61
N VAL A 58 1.69 7.88 9.96
CA VAL A 58 0.43 7.87 10.70
C VAL A 58 -0.67 8.50 9.85
N LEU A 59 -1.77 7.77 9.66
CA LEU A 59 -2.99 8.29 9.06
C LEU A 59 -3.88 8.90 10.15
N TYR A 60 -3.77 10.22 10.35
CA TYR A 60 -4.45 10.94 11.44
C TYR A 60 -5.97 11.04 11.29
N SER A 61 -6.50 10.87 10.08
CA SER A 61 -7.92 11.08 9.81
C SER A 61 -8.66 9.75 9.68
N HIS A 62 -9.87 9.69 10.22
CA HIS A 62 -10.70 8.49 10.18
C HIS A 62 -11.26 8.23 8.78
N GLY A 63 -11.43 6.94 8.45
CA GLY A 63 -11.97 6.49 7.16
C GLY A 63 -10.94 6.39 6.04
N TYR A 64 -9.67 6.70 6.31
CA TYR A 64 -8.56 6.46 5.39
C TYR A 64 -7.92 5.11 5.63
N TYR A 65 -7.48 4.47 4.55
CA TYR A 65 -6.86 3.15 4.60
C TYR A 65 -5.87 2.95 3.46
N ILE A 66 -4.96 1.99 3.64
CA ILE A 66 -3.97 1.62 2.62
C ILE A 66 -4.62 0.66 1.62
N ARG A 67 -4.64 1.06 0.35
CA ARG A 67 -5.14 0.25 -0.78
C ARG A 67 -4.02 -0.50 -1.50
N GLY A 68 -2.80 -0.01 -1.37
CA GLY A 68 -1.65 -0.57 -2.05
C GLY A 68 -0.37 0.19 -1.73
N ALA A 69 0.70 -0.21 -2.39
CA ALA A 69 2.00 0.40 -2.22
C ALA A 69 2.78 0.42 -3.54
N THR A 70 3.80 1.25 -3.57
CA THR A 70 4.79 1.30 -4.63
C THR A 70 6.16 1.49 -4.01
N THR A 71 7.18 0.94 -4.65
CA THR A 71 8.55 1.00 -4.17
C THR A 71 9.45 1.58 -5.24
N THR A 72 10.46 2.32 -4.80
CA THR A 72 11.62 2.67 -5.62
C THR A 72 12.83 1.94 -5.03
N PHE A 73 13.53 1.15 -5.86
CA PHE A 73 14.72 0.41 -5.44
C PHE A 73 16.00 1.15 -5.83
N SER A 74 16.95 1.24 -4.92
CA SER A 74 18.31 1.69 -5.20
C SER A 74 19.26 0.49 -5.27
N GLY A 75 19.87 0.26 -6.43
CA GLY A 75 20.87 -0.79 -6.60
C GLY A 75 22.19 -0.52 -5.86
N VAL A 76 22.49 0.75 -5.54
CA VAL A 76 23.69 1.15 -4.80
C VAL A 76 23.50 0.86 -3.31
N GLU A 77 22.38 1.30 -2.75
CA GLU A 77 22.06 1.16 -1.32
C GLU A 77 21.47 -0.21 -0.99
N ARG A 78 21.02 -0.95 -2.02
CA ARG A 78 20.32 -2.24 -1.91
C ARG A 78 19.08 -2.21 -1.02
N ASP A 79 18.35 -1.10 -1.10
CA ASP A 79 17.18 -0.85 -0.26
C ASP A 79 16.02 -0.24 -1.08
N ARG A 80 14.81 -0.25 -0.51
CA ARG A 80 13.59 0.27 -1.13
C ARG A 80 12.95 1.37 -0.31
N GLN A 81 12.66 2.48 -0.98
CA GLN A 81 11.78 3.51 -0.45
C GLN A 81 10.33 3.18 -0.81
N TRP A 82 9.49 3.15 0.22
CA TRP A 82 8.08 2.82 0.10
C TRP A 82 7.22 4.07 0.01
N LYS A 83 6.21 4.03 -0.87
CA LYS A 83 5.09 4.97 -0.89
C LYS A 83 3.80 4.18 -0.89
N TYR A 84 2.78 4.70 -0.21
CA TYR A 84 1.52 4.02 -0.02
C TYR A 84 0.41 4.72 -0.79
N ILE A 85 -0.51 3.94 -1.35
CA ILE A 85 -1.73 4.46 -1.95
C ILE A 85 -2.79 4.44 -0.86
N VAL A 86 -3.22 5.62 -0.45
CA VAL A 86 -4.22 5.81 0.59
C VAL A 86 -5.52 6.25 -0.06
N CYS A 87 -6.63 5.67 0.37
CA CYS A 87 -7.97 6.00 -0.12
C CYS A 87 -8.93 6.22 1.06
N ARG A 88 -10.09 6.79 0.77
CA ARG A 88 -11.23 6.86 1.69
C ARG A 88 -12.27 5.81 1.37
N LEU A 89 -12.96 5.33 2.39
CA LEU A 89 -14.20 4.55 2.21
C LEU A 89 -15.41 5.48 2.22
N THR A 90 -16.36 5.25 1.30
CA THR A 90 -17.66 5.92 1.32
C THR A 90 -18.40 5.63 2.64
N ASP A 91 -19.24 6.57 3.08
CA ASP A 91 -20.13 6.33 4.22
C ASP A 91 -21.43 5.60 3.83
N PHE A 92 -21.74 5.59 2.53
CA PHE A 92 -22.87 4.89 1.93
C PHE A 92 -22.43 3.61 1.20
N ASP A 93 -23.38 2.69 1.03
CA ASP A 93 -23.16 1.48 0.26
C ASP A 93 -23.16 1.78 -1.23
N CYS A 94 -22.18 1.27 -1.98
CA CYS A 94 -22.09 1.46 -3.43
C CYS A 94 -22.47 0.16 -4.16
N GLU A 95 -23.29 0.26 -5.21
CA GLU A 95 -23.48 -0.86 -6.14
C GLU A 95 -22.20 -1.05 -6.93
N PHE A 96 -21.58 -2.21 -6.75
CA PHE A 96 -20.30 -2.53 -7.37
C PHE A 96 -20.55 -2.98 -8.80
N GLU A 97 -20.43 -2.08 -9.77
CA GLU A 97 -20.40 -2.44 -11.19
C GLU A 97 -19.04 -3.05 -11.52
N ASN A 98 -18.97 -4.38 -11.56
CA ASN A 98 -17.87 -5.08 -12.20
C ASN A 98 -18.01 -4.86 -13.73
N PHE A 99 -17.26 -3.92 -14.29
CA PHE A 99 -16.98 -3.92 -15.73
C PHE A 99 -15.58 -4.47 -15.98
#